data_AF-A0A2E8WBZ2-F1
#
_entry.id   AF-A0A2E8WBZ2-F1
#
_cell.length_a   1.000
_cell.length_b   1.000
_cell.length_c   1.000
_cell.angle_alpha   90.00
_cell.angle_beta   90.00
_cell.angle_gamma   90.00
#
_symmetry.space_group_name_H-M   'P 1'
#
loop_
_entity.id
_entity.type
_entity.pdbx_description
1 polymer ?
#
loop_
_entity_poly.entity_id
_entity_poly.type
_entity_poly.pdbx_seq_one_letter_code
_entity_poly.pdbx_strand_id
1 'polypeptide(L)' 'MPVTDLKADWMPLEANAKSIASQYPEPLVTLSEGDVPAFVLRGAYPITDCRTLIDRFEQRGYFS' A
#
# COMPACT_ATOMS: atom_id res chain seq x y z
N MET A 1 -22.90 -8.98 25.52
CA MET A 1 -21.72 -9.29 24.70
C MET A 1 -20.92 -8.01 24.60
N PRO A 2 -19.74 -7.88 25.22
CA PRO A 2 -18.93 -6.68 25.01
C PRO A 2 -18.32 -6.78 23.61
N VAL A 3 -18.42 -5.70 22.83
CA VAL A 3 -17.67 -5.56 21.59
C VAL A 3 -16.21 -5.33 21.98
N THR A 4 -15.37 -6.35 21.75
CA THR A 4 -13.93 -6.24 21.92
C THR A 4 -13.41 -5.17 20.96
N ASP A 5 -12.55 -4.30 21.46
CA ASP A 5 -11.92 -3.17 20.76
C ASP A 5 -11.54 -3.52 19.31
N LEU A 6 -11.97 -2.69 18.36
CA LEU A 6 -11.63 -2.80 16.95
C LEU A 6 -10.13 -2.50 16.77
N LYS A 7 -9.32 -3.56 16.81
CA LYS A 7 -8.02 -3.75 16.14
C LYS A 7 -7.25 -2.43 15.88
N ALA A 8 -6.77 -1.80 16.95
CA ALA A 8 -5.91 -0.60 16.87
C ALA A 8 -4.59 -0.85 16.08
N ASP A 9 -4.26 -2.11 15.78
CA ASP A 9 -2.96 -2.52 15.22
C ASP A 9 -3.01 -3.02 13.77
N TRP A 10 -4.16 -2.99 13.07
CA TRP A 10 -4.21 -3.35 11.64
C TRP A 10 -3.86 -2.16 10.76
N MET A 11 -2.62 -1.71 10.89
CA MET A 11 -2.10 -0.54 10.19
C MET A 11 -1.24 -0.95 8.99
N PRO A 12 -1.29 -0.18 7.89
CA PRO A 12 -0.40 -0.41 6.76
C PRO A 12 1.05 -0.23 7.17
N LEU A 13 1.93 -1.08 6.64
CA LEU A 13 3.36 -0.91 6.83
C LEU A 13 3.92 -0.04 5.70
N GLU A 14 4.47 1.11 6.08
CA GLU A 14 5.19 1.99 5.18
C GLU A 14 6.70 1.78 5.31
N ALA A 15 7.34 1.31 4.24
CA ALA A 15 8.78 1.06 4.17
C ALA A 15 9.22 0.91 2.71
N ASN A 16 10.53 0.85 2.44
CA ASN A 16 11.03 0.47 1.11
C ASN A 16 10.99 -1.06 0.92
N ALA A 17 11.04 -1.52 -0.33
CA ALA A 17 10.93 -2.94 -0.68
C ALA A 17 11.99 -3.83 0.00
N LYS A 18 13.22 -3.33 0.17
CA LYS A 18 14.29 -4.09 0.83
C LYS A 18 14.01 -4.29 2.32
N SER A 19 13.53 -3.26 3.00
CA SER A 19 13.13 -3.34 4.41
C SER A 19 11.94 -4.29 4.60
N ILE A 20 10.96 -4.27 3.70
CA ILE A 20 9.83 -5.21 3.73
C ILE A 20 10.31 -6.65 3.54
N ALA A 21 11.14 -6.91 2.52
CA ALA A 21 11.68 -8.23 2.25
C ALA A 21 12.58 -8.77 3.38
N SER A 22 13.19 -7.90 4.19
CA SER A 22 13.93 -8.32 5.39
C SER A 22 13.05 -8.66 6.59
N GLN A 23 11.83 -8.11 6.65
CA GLN A 23 10.88 -8.33 7.76
C GLN A 23 9.93 -9.50 7.49
N TYR A 24 9.59 -9.73 6.21
CA TYR A 24 8.66 -10.77 5.78
C TYR A 24 9.36 -11.68 4.76
N PRO A 25 9.57 -12.98 5.07
CA PRO A 25 10.15 -13.93 4.12
C PRO A 25 9.34 -14.06 2.83
N GLU A 26 8.01 -13.98 2.93
CA GLU A 26 7.07 -14.04 1.81
C GLU A 26 6.06 -12.89 1.87
N PRO A 27 6.47 -11.64 1.55
CA PRO A 27 5.64 -10.46 1.78
C PRO A 27 4.28 -10.52 1.08
N LEU A 28 4.22 -11.07 -0.13
CA LEU A 28 2.97 -11.18 -0.89
C LEU A 28 2.00 -12.18 -0.26
N VAL A 29 2.52 -13.24 0.38
CA VAL A 29 1.70 -14.21 1.12
C VAL A 29 1.12 -13.53 2.35
N THR A 30 1.96 -12.88 3.16
CA THR A 30 1.54 -12.09 4.33
C THR A 30 0.46 -11.05 3.99
N LEU A 31 0.59 -10.37 2.85
CA LEU A 31 -0.42 -9.43 2.36
C LEU A 31 -1.73 -10.15 2.01
N SER A 32 -1.65 -11.28 1.31
CA SER A 32 -2.83 -12.03 0.85
C SER A 32 -3.62 -12.68 1.99
N GLU A 33 -2.95 -13.05 3.08
CA GLU A 33 -3.57 -13.62 4.28
C GLU A 33 -4.19 -12.54 5.20
N GLY A 34 -3.90 -11.26 4.93
CA GLY A 34 -4.44 -10.12 5.68
C GLY A 34 -3.72 -9.83 7.00
N ASP A 35 -2.56 -10.45 7.24
CA ASP A 35 -1.71 -10.18 8.41
C ASP A 35 -1.25 -8.72 8.44
N VAL A 36 -0.84 -8.21 7.27
CA VAL A 36 -0.59 -6.78 7.03
C VAL A 36 -1.62 -6.28 6.03
N PRO A 37 -2.35 -5.18 6.32
CA PRO A 37 -3.43 -4.71 5.44
C PRO A 37 -2.93 -4.17 4.10
N ALA A 38 -1.76 -3.54 4.11
CA ALA A 38 -1.10 -3.02 2.91
C ALA A 38 0.38 -2.73 3.18
N PHE A 39 1.19 -2.89 2.14
CA PHE A 39 2.54 -2.31 2.09
C PHE A 39 2.52 -1.02 1.29
N VAL A 40 2.98 0.07 1.88
CA VAL A 40 3.03 1.39 1.24
C VAL A 40 4.49 1.70 0.85
N LEU A 41 4.76 1.67 -0.45
CA LEU A 41 6.05 2.03 -1.04
C LEU A 41 6.02 3.49 -1.49
N ARG A 42 6.50 4.43 -0.67
CA ARG A 42 6.60 5.84 -1.08
C ARG A 42 7.82 6.08 -1.95
N GLY A 43 7.66 6.94 -2.96
CA GLY A 43 8.76 7.35 -3.84
C GLY A 43 9.30 6.22 -4.73
N ALA A 44 8.54 5.14 -4.96
CA ALA A 44 8.96 4.03 -5.80
C ALA A 44 9.11 4.42 -7.29
N TYR A 45 8.45 5.50 -7.71
CA TYR A 45 8.48 6.01 -9.09
C TYR A 45 8.84 7.51 -9.10
N PRO A 46 9.48 8.00 -10.17
CA PRO A 46 9.72 9.43 -10.36
C PRO A 46 8.41 10.24 -10.34
N ILE A 47 8.46 11.44 -9.75
CA ILE A 47 7.29 12.32 -9.67
C ILE A 47 6.72 12.69 -11.04
N THR A 48 7.57 12.74 -12.08
CA THR A 48 7.17 13.00 -13.47
C THR A 48 6.27 11.90 -14.03
N ASP A 49 6.56 10.64 -13.68
CA ASP A 49 5.82 9.48 -14.18
C ASP A 49 4.45 9.41 -13.50
N CYS A 50 4.41 9.68 -12.19
CA CYS A 50 3.17 9.81 -11.43
C CYS A 50 2.27 10.91 -11.99
N ARG A 51 2.81 12.10 -12.30
CA ARG A 51 2.05 13.20 -12.91
C ARG A 51 1.48 12.81 -14.26
N THR A 52 2.33 12.27 -15.14
CA THR A 52 1.91 11.81 -16.48
C THR A 52 0.80 10.76 -16.40
N LEU A 53 0.82 9.88 -15.40
CA LEU A 53 -0.24 8.90 -15.18
C LEU A 53 -1.58 9.57 -14.82
N ILE A 54 -1.57 10.54 -13.90
CA ILE A 54 -2.76 11.30 -13.51
C ILE A 54 -3.33 12.07 -14.70
N ASP A 55 -2.49 12.77 -15.47
CA ASP A 55 -2.91 13.51 -16.67
C ASP A 55 -3.64 12.61 -17.67
N ARG A 56 -3.17 11.36 -17.85
CA ARG A 56 -3.83 10.37 -18.72
C ARG A 56 -5.19 9.93 -18.19
N PHE A 57 -5.36 9.85 -16.87
CA PHE A 57 -6.66 9.54 -16.28
C PHE A 57 -7.66 10.68 -16.45
N GLU A 58 -7.21 11.92 -16.29
CA GLU A 58 -8.01 13.12 -16.57
C GLU A 58 -8.45 13.18 -18.03
N GLN A 59 -7.52 13.00 -18.97
CA GLN A 59 -7.82 12.99 -20.42
C GLN A 59 -8.83 11.92 -20.84
N ARG A 60 -8.93 10.84 -20.07
CA ARG A 60 -9.88 9.74 -20.30
C ARG A 60 -11.21 9.92 -19.57
N GLY A 61 -11.38 11.00 -18.81
CA GLY A 61 -12.62 11.31 -18.10
C GLY A 61 -12.84 10.49 -16.83
N TYR A 62 -11.80 9.98 -16.18
CA TYR A 62 -11.95 9.19 -14.94
C TYR A 62 -12.28 10.02 -13.70
N PHE A 63 -12.23 11.35 -13.79
CA PHE A 63 -12.49 12.27 -12.67
C PHE A 63 -13.66 13.24 -12.93
N SER A 64 -14.46 12.98 -13.97
CA SER A 64 -15.64 13.74 -14.37
C SER A 64 -16.93 12.99 -14.09
#